data_AF-A0A522FNS5-F1
#
_entry.id   AF-A0A522FNS5-F1
#
_cell.length_a   1.000
_cell.length_b   1.000
_cell.length_c   1.000
_cell.angle_alpha   90.00
_cell.angle_beta   90.00
_cell.angle_gamma   90.00
#
_symmetry.space_group_name_H-M   'P 1'
#
loop_
_entity.id
_entity.type
_entity.pdbx_description
1 polymer ?
#
loop_
_entity_poly.entity_id
_entity_poly.type
_entity_poly.pdbx_seq_one_letter_code
_entity_poly.pdbx_strand_id
1 'polypeptide(L)'
;MHRIRAVKDKTARYFMLGVAIFGILFLLLIGLSLFFKALPIMKEKNLWVLLSSANWKPFKGDFGFLPFILSTLYVSVIAIIIALPLSLLTSIFLSSYASKNV
;
A
#
# COMPACT_ATOMS: atom_id res chain seq x y z
N MET A 1 -20.87 19.54 -31.82
CA MET A 1 -20.86 18.71 -30.59
C MET A 1 -19.65 17.77 -30.46
N HIS A 2 -19.05 17.23 -31.54
CA HIS A 2 -17.90 16.30 -31.46
C HIS A 2 -16.60 16.91 -30.90
N ARG A 3 -16.28 18.17 -31.22
CA ARG A 3 -15.04 18.84 -30.77
C ARG A 3 -15.01 19.10 -29.25
N ILE A 4 -16.16 19.40 -28.64
CA ILE A 4 -16.27 19.61 -27.18
C ILE A 4 -16.02 18.30 -26.42
N ARG A 5 -16.47 17.16 -26.96
CA ARG A 5 -16.19 15.83 -26.38
C ARG A 5 -14.70 15.48 -26.46
N ALA A 6 -14.07 15.73 -27.61
CA ALA A 6 -12.64 15.46 -27.81
C ALA A 6 -11.73 16.34 -26.92
N VAL A 7 -12.09 17.61 -26.72
CA VAL A 7 -11.34 18.50 -25.80
C VAL A 7 -11.52 18.06 -24.35
N LYS A 8 -12.76 17.74 -23.92
CA LYS A 8 -13.03 17.21 -22.57
C LYS A 8 -12.23 15.94 -22.27
N ASP A 9 -12.20 15.01 -23.21
CA ASP A 9 -11.48 13.75 -23.06
C ASP A 9 -9.96 13.97 -22.97
N LYS A 10 -9.42 14.87 -23.79
CA LYS A 10 -7.99 15.25 -23.75
C LYS A 10 -7.62 15.93 -22.43
N THR A 11 -8.46 16.83 -21.91
CA THR A 11 -8.24 17.48 -20.61
C THR A 11 -8.35 16.47 -19.46
N ALA A 12 -9.36 15.60 -19.46
CA ALA A 12 -9.52 14.56 -18.45
C ALA A 12 -8.33 13.59 -18.42
N ARG A 13 -7.84 13.19 -19.60
CA ARG A 13 -6.65 12.34 -19.75
C ARG A 13 -5.40 12.98 -19.15
N TYR A 14 -5.12 14.25 -19.46
CA TYR A 14 -3.96 14.94 -18.88
C TYR A 14 -4.10 15.16 -17.38
N PHE A 15 -5.31 15.44 -16.90
CA PHE A 15 -5.58 15.56 -15.46
C PHE A 15 -5.33 14.25 -14.72
N MET A 16 -5.88 13.13 -15.21
CA MET A 16 -5.66 11.80 -14.63
C MET A 16 -4.18 11.42 -14.64
N LEU A 17 -3.46 11.68 -15.74
CA LEU A 17 -2.02 11.46 -15.81
C LEU A 17 -1.25 12.33 -14.82
N GLY A 18 -1.63 13.60 -14.68
CA GLY A 18 -1.04 14.51 -13.70
C GLY A 18 -1.20 14.01 -12.26
N VAL A 19 -2.40 13.56 -11.89
CA VAL A 19 -2.68 12.98 -10.56
C VAL A 19 -1.89 11.68 -10.36
N ALA A 20 -1.80 10.81 -11.36
CA ALA A 20 -1.03 9.57 -11.26
C ALA A 20 0.48 9.83 -11.06
N ILE A 21 1.06 10.73 -11.86
CA ILE A 21 2.47 11.12 -11.74
C ILE A 21 2.72 11.78 -10.37
N PHE A 22 1.82 12.64 -9.93
CA PHE A 22 1.90 13.28 -8.62
C PHE A 22 1.88 12.24 -7.49
N GLY A 23 0.98 11.25 -7.55
CA GLY A 23 0.93 10.16 -6.57
C GLY A 23 2.24 9.38 -6.49
N ILE A 24 2.81 9.02 -7.64
CA ILE A 24 4.11 8.34 -7.72
C ILE A 24 5.23 9.21 -7.14
N LEU A 25 5.28 10.49 -7.51
CA LEU A 25 6.29 11.42 -7.01
C LEU A 25 6.16 11.60 -5.49
N PHE A 26 4.94 11.68 -4.97
CA PHE A 26 4.68 11.79 -3.54
C PHE A 26 5.13 10.54 -2.77
N LEU A 27 4.85 9.35 -3.30
CA LEU A 27 5.37 8.09 -2.75
C LEU A 27 6.90 8.06 -2.73
N LEU A 28 7.55 8.49 -3.81
CA LEU A 28 9.02 8.58 -3.86
C LEU A 28 9.57 9.58 -2.85
N LEU A 29 8.97 10.75 -2.70
CA LEU A 29 9.38 11.76 -1.73
C LEU A 29 9.31 11.24 -0.28
N ILE A 30 8.22 10.55 0.06
CA ILE A 30 8.06 9.91 1.37
C ILE A 30 9.13 8.83 1.55
N GLY A 31 9.32 7.96 0.56
CA GLY A 31 10.31 6.88 0.60
C GLY A 31 11.74 7.39 0.78
N LEU A 32 12.16 8.41 0.02
CA LEU A 32 13.47 9.03 0.16
C LEU A 32 13.64 9.69 1.53
N SER A 33 12.64 10.43 2.01
CA SER A 33 12.67 11.09 3.32
C SER A 33 12.87 10.09 4.47
N LEU A 34 12.14 8.97 4.44
CA LEU A 34 12.29 7.88 5.39
C LEU A 34 13.68 7.22 5.29
N PHE A 35 14.17 7.00 4.07
CA PHE A 35 15.49 6.42 3.86
C PHE A 35 16.60 7.27 4.49
N PHE A 36 16.61 8.58 4.23
CA PHE A 36 17.60 9.49 4.82
C PHE A 36 17.50 9.55 6.34
N LYS A 37 16.29 9.46 6.92
CA LYS A 37 16.09 9.39 8.38
C LYS A 37 16.54 8.05 8.98
N ALA A 38 16.46 6.96 8.23
CA ALA A 38 16.86 5.63 8.70
C ALA A 38 18.38 5.41 8.71
N LEU A 39 19.13 6.10 7.85
CA LEU A 39 20.61 6.02 7.78
C LEU A 39 21.32 6.22 9.14
N PRO A 40 21.05 7.28 9.93
CA PRO A 40 21.70 7.45 11.23
C PRO A 40 21.37 6.33 12.22
N ILE A 41 20.11 5.86 12.23
CA ILE A 41 19.62 4.80 13.13
C ILE A 41 20.35 3.47 12.86
N MET A 42 20.59 3.17 11.58
CA MET A 42 21.27 1.96 11.15
C MET A 42 22.79 1.97 11.44
N LYS A 43 23.40 3.16 11.62
CA LYS A 43 24.80 3.29 12.03
C LYS A 43 24.99 3.08 13.53
N GLU A 44 24.02 3.46 14.34
CA GLU A 44 24.11 3.37 15.81
C GLU A 44 23.66 2.03 16.38
N LYS A 45 22.76 1.31 15.69
CA LYS A 45 22.17 0.06 16.17
C LYS A 45 22.32 -1.04 15.13
N ASN A 46 22.69 -2.24 15.59
CA ASN A 46 22.71 -3.44 14.74
C ASN A 46 21.32 -3.74 14.18
N LEU A 47 21.26 -4.04 12.88
CA LEU A 47 20.03 -4.39 12.16
C LEU A 47 19.23 -5.50 12.85
N TRP A 48 19.91 -6.51 13.39
CA TRP A 48 19.27 -7.61 14.10
C TRP A 48 18.52 -7.14 15.36
N VAL A 49 19.09 -6.19 16.11
CA VAL A 49 18.47 -5.63 17.31
C VAL A 49 17.26 -4.77 16.93
N LEU A 50 17.35 -4.00 15.84
CA LEU A 50 16.23 -3.21 15.33
C LEU A 50 15.05 -4.11 14.90
N LEU A 51 15.32 -5.24 14.26
CA LEU A 51 14.29 -6.19 13.80
C LEU A 51 13.68 -7.03 14.93
N SER A 52 14.48 -7.45 15.92
CA SER A 52 14.01 -8.31 17.02
C SER A 52 13.46 -7.53 18.23
N SER A 53 13.78 -6.24 18.35
CA SER A 53 13.30 -5.43 19.46
C SER A 53 11.79 -5.14 19.35
N ALA A 54 11.06 -5.38 20.43
CA ALA A 54 9.65 -5.02 20.56
C ALA A 54 9.42 -3.58 21.05
N ASN A 55 10.47 -2.90 21.53
CA ASN A 55 10.34 -1.57 22.14
C ASN A 55 10.33 -0.48 21.06
N TRP A 56 9.19 0.20 20.90
CA TRP A 56 9.08 1.40 20.08
C TRP A 56 9.03 2.64 20.98
N LYS A 57 10.17 3.30 21.19
CA LYS A 57 10.31 4.54 21.95
C LYS A 57 11.18 5.54 21.18
N PRO A 58 10.64 6.18 20.12
CA PRO A 58 11.42 7.06 19.25
C PRO A 58 12.05 8.25 19.99
N PHE A 59 11.40 8.77 21.04
CA PHE A 59 11.93 9.85 21.87
C PHE A 59 13.13 9.43 22.75
N LYS A 60 13.32 8.13 22.99
CA LYS A 60 14.45 7.58 23.73
C LYS A 60 15.53 7.01 22.80
N GLY A 61 15.38 7.16 21.49
CA GLY A 61 16.29 6.57 20.49
C GLY A 61 16.14 5.06 20.32
N ASP A 62 15.10 4.44 20.90
CA ASP A 62 14.83 3.01 20.76
C ASP A 62 13.80 2.76 19.65
N PHE A 63 14.25 2.09 18.58
CA PHE A 63 13.43 1.76 17.42
C PHE A 63 13.33 0.23 17.27
N GLY A 64 12.21 -0.33 17.68
CA GLY A 64 11.88 -1.75 17.49
C GLY A 64 10.89 -1.95 16.34
N PHE A 65 11.29 -2.71 15.33
CA PHE A 65 10.47 -3.01 14.15
C PHE A 65 9.60 -4.27 14.30
N LEU A 66 9.87 -5.11 15.30
CA LEU A 66 9.07 -6.31 15.58
C LEU A 66 7.55 -6.04 15.66
N PRO A 67 7.05 -5.02 16.39
CA PRO A 67 5.61 -4.75 16.44
C PRO A 67 5.05 -4.38 15.06
N PHE A 68 5.82 -3.73 14.19
CA PHE A 68 5.36 -3.40 12.84
C PHE A 68 5.21 -4.65 11.98
N ILE A 69 6.20 -5.53 12.00
CA ILE A 69 6.17 -6.80 11.25
C ILE A 69 4.99 -7.66 11.72
N LEU A 70 4.84 -7.82 13.04
CA LEU A 70 3.73 -8.59 13.62
C LEU A 70 2.37 -7.96 13.31
N SER A 71 2.27 -6.63 13.36
CA SER A 71 1.05 -5.90 13.02
C SER A 71 0.65 -6.11 11.56
N THR A 72 1.60 -6.01 10.62
CA THR A 72 1.34 -6.26 9.20
C THR A 72 0.86 -7.68 8.97
N LEU A 73 1.54 -8.69 9.55
CA LEU A 73 1.13 -10.08 9.43
C LEU A 73 -0.27 -10.32 10.02
N TYR A 74 -0.55 -9.79 11.21
CA TYR A 74 -1.83 -9.96 11.87
C TYR A 74 -2.98 -9.35 11.04
N VAL A 75 -2.80 -8.12 10.56
CA VAL A 75 -3.79 -7.44 9.72
C VAL A 75 -3.99 -8.17 8.40
N SER A 76 -2.91 -8.61 7.73
CA SER A 76 -3.00 -9.38 6.49
C SER A 76 -3.74 -10.70 6.67
N VAL A 77 -3.46 -11.44 7.76
CA VAL A 77 -4.15 -12.70 8.05
C VAL A 77 -5.63 -12.47 8.29
N ILE A 78 -6.01 -11.49 9.11
CA ILE A 78 -7.41 -11.15 9.35
C ILE A 78 -8.10 -10.73 8.05
N ALA A 79 -7.44 -9.91 7.23
CA ALA A 79 -7.97 -9.49 5.94
C ALA A 79 -8.24 -10.71 5.03
N ILE A 80 -7.33 -11.68 5.00
CA ILE A 80 -7.53 -12.94 4.24
C ILE A 80 -8.72 -13.72 4.81
N ILE A 81 -8.78 -13.90 6.14
CA ILE A 81 -9.88 -14.65 6.78
C ILE A 81 -11.25 -14.08 6.43
N ILE A 82 -11.36 -12.75 6.27
CA ILE A 82 -12.62 -12.09 5.93
C ILE A 82 -12.85 -12.06 4.41
N ALA A 83 -11.85 -11.66 3.63
CA ALA A 83 -11.99 -11.45 2.18
C ALA A 83 -12.11 -12.76 1.40
N LEU A 84 -11.39 -13.81 1.82
CA LEU A 84 -11.34 -15.10 1.12
C LEU A 84 -12.71 -15.80 1.07
N PRO A 85 -13.47 -15.99 2.16
CA PRO A 85 -14.79 -16.62 2.07
C PRO A 85 -15.78 -15.78 1.24
N LEU A 86 -15.77 -14.45 1.38
CA LEU A 86 -16.62 -13.57 0.58
C LEU A 86 -16.30 -13.65 -0.92
N SER A 87 -15.01 -13.65 -1.26
CA SER A 87 -14.53 -13.77 -2.64
C SER A 87 -14.88 -15.13 -3.24
N LEU A 88 -14.69 -16.22 -2.49
CA LEU A 88 -15.05 -17.57 -2.93
C LEU A 88 -16.56 -17.73 -3.14
N LEU A 89 -17.38 -17.26 -2.20
CA LEU A 89 -18.85 -17.31 -2.35
C LEU A 89 -19.30 -16.54 -3.59
N THR A 90 -18.73 -15.35 -3.81
CA THR A 90 -19.02 -14.53 -5.00
C THR A 90 -18.59 -15.24 -6.28
N SER A 91 -17.41 -15.87 -6.29
CA SER A 91 -16.89 -16.61 -7.43
C SER A 91 -17.76 -17.84 -7.76
N ILE A 92 -18.18 -18.60 -6.75
CA ILE A 92 -19.05 -19.78 -6.92
C ILE A 92 -20.43 -19.34 -7.42
N PHE A 93 -21.01 -18.29 -6.85
CA PHE A 93 -22.27 -17.72 -7.31
C PHE A 93 -22.17 -17.30 -8.78
N LEU A 94 -21.13 -16.54 -9.14
CA LEU A 94 -20.94 -16.11 -10.52
C LEU A 94 -20.73 -17.30 -11.47
N SER A 95 -19.95 -18.30 -11.07
CA SER A 95 -19.73 -19.50 -11.89
C SER A 95 -20.99 -20.35 -12.07
N SER A 96 -21.91 -20.33 -11.12
CA SER A 96 -23.13 -21.16 -11.14
C SER A 96 -24.30 -20.46 -11.83
N TYR A 97 -24.38 -19.13 -11.71
CA TYR A 97 -25.51 -18.33 -12.20
C TYR A 97 -25.18 -17.45 -13.42
N ALA A 98 -23.91 -17.23 -13.76
CA ALA A 98 -23.58 -16.63 -15.05
C ALA A 98 -23.91 -17.63 -16.15
N SER A 99 -25.04 -17.39 -16.82
CA SER A 99 -25.49 -18.14 -17.99
C SER A 99 -24.32 -18.32 -18.96
N LYS A 100 -24.15 -19.56 -19.44
CA LYS A 100 -23.09 -19.96 -20.37
C LYS A 100 -23.23 -19.35 -21.78
N ASN A 101 -24.16 -18.40 -21.98
CA ASN A 101 -24.56 -17.87 -23.27
C ASN A 101 -24.60 -16.33 -23.25
N VAL A 102 -23.47 -15.70 -23.57
CA VAL A 102 -23.35 -14.50 -24.42
C VAL A 102 -22.11 -14.67 -25.28
#